data_AF-A0A0N1PE51-F1
#
_entry.id   AF-A0A0N1PE51-F1
#
_cell.length_a   1.000
_cell.length_b   1.000
_cell.length_c   1.000
_cell.angle_alpha   90.00
_cell.angle_beta   90.00
_cell.angle_gamma   90.00
#
_symmetry.space_group_name_H-M   'P 1'
#
loop_
_entity.id
_entity.type
_entity.pdbx_description
1 polymer ?
#
loop_
_entity_poly.entity_id
_entity_poly.type
_entity_poly.pdbx_seq_one_letter_code
_entity_poly.pdbx_strand_id
1 'polypeptide(L)'
;MRADKQSQPPAPATETIPDVFVRYLKAASDCERQAITRAHAPMFQEPIITALNDARRQFNETLREVREACRMIDAVSGSLEYTGTPIELQPGETKLLLDEDTLLRSFANSLTTLLEARDKKGDAPPSAAAAVGPSTPSSSCAPVASPAAWFAQPALVLEILSYLPANEIFVEAENVCRSWQAWLFDPGVSRFFWVGCVQREFPQQLAVLLQTEGEDLFQSDWRSLAMLCVVDAEGEGDKTESATEAVAEQPTSPILSLVGGRLQ
;
A
#
# COMPACT_ATOMS: atom_id res chain seq x y z
N MET A 1 -33.43 -37.68 52.56
CA MET A 1 -33.57 -36.27 52.13
C MET A 1 -32.18 -35.72 51.83
N ARG A 2 -31.75 -35.75 50.56
CA ARG A 2 -30.51 -35.11 50.10
C ARG A 2 -30.93 -33.76 49.51
N ALA A 3 -30.41 -32.67 50.08
CA ALA A 3 -30.63 -31.34 49.56
C ALA A 3 -29.62 -31.10 48.44
N ASP A 4 -30.13 -30.93 47.22
CA ASP A 4 -29.38 -30.47 46.07
C ASP A 4 -28.81 -29.08 46.35
N LYS A 5 -27.48 -28.98 46.41
CA LYS A 5 -26.77 -27.71 46.33
C LYS A 5 -26.85 -27.23 44.90
N GLN A 6 -27.85 -26.39 44.64
CA GLN A 6 -28.00 -25.63 43.42
C GLN A 6 -26.79 -24.71 43.26
N SER A 7 -25.85 -25.12 42.39
CA SER A 7 -24.70 -24.32 42.01
C SER A 7 -25.19 -23.16 41.14
N GLN A 8 -25.32 -22.00 41.78
CA GLN A 8 -25.63 -20.73 41.13
C GLN A 8 -24.47 -20.37 40.18
N PRO A 9 -24.72 -20.15 38.87
CA PRO A 9 -23.67 -19.71 37.96
C PRO A 9 -23.21 -18.30 38.34
N PRO A 10 -21.90 -17.99 38.26
CA PRO A 10 -21.38 -16.67 38.60
C PRO A 10 -21.96 -15.62 37.65
N ALA A 11 -22.24 -14.43 38.21
CA ALA A 11 -22.78 -13.28 37.50
C ALA A 11 -22.02 -13.01 36.20
N PRO A 12 -22.70 -12.67 35.08
CA PRO A 12 -22.02 -12.36 33.85
C PRO A 12 -21.17 -11.11 34.07
N ALA A 13 -19.87 -11.23 33.88
CA ALA A 13 -19.03 -10.06 33.62
C ALA A 13 -19.72 -9.27 32.50
N THR A 14 -19.73 -7.95 32.61
CA THR A 14 -20.28 -7.06 31.58
C THR A 14 -19.39 -7.18 30.35
N GLU A 15 -19.59 -8.22 29.55
CA GLU A 15 -18.81 -8.49 28.36
C GLU A 15 -19.06 -7.38 27.36
N THR A 16 -17.98 -6.74 26.93
CA THR A 16 -18.08 -5.68 25.93
C THR A 16 -18.32 -6.29 24.55
N ILE A 17 -18.93 -5.53 23.64
CA ILE A 17 -19.17 -5.97 22.26
C ILE A 17 -17.89 -6.48 21.58
N PRO A 18 -16.72 -5.80 21.70
CA PRO A 18 -15.46 -6.32 21.20
C PRO A 18 -15.09 -7.70 21.79
N ASP A 19 -15.30 -7.93 23.09
CA ASP A 19 -14.95 -9.19 23.74
C ASP A 19 -15.78 -10.36 23.18
N VAL A 20 -17.05 -10.12 22.84
CA VAL A 20 -17.93 -11.11 22.22
C VAL A 20 -17.43 -11.46 20.81
N PHE A 21 -17.01 -10.47 20.02
CA PHE A 21 -16.43 -10.72 18.70
C PHE A 21 -15.09 -11.46 18.78
N VAL A 22 -14.19 -11.07 19.69
CA VAL A 22 -12.93 -11.79 19.90
C VAL A 22 -13.20 -13.24 20.29
N ARG A 23 -14.17 -13.50 21.19
CA ARG A 23 -14.53 -14.87 21.57
C ARG A 23 -15.07 -15.67 20.40
N TYR A 24 -15.94 -15.07 19.58
CA TYR A 24 -16.45 -15.71 18.36
C TYR A 24 -15.32 -16.03 17.37
N LEU A 25 -14.39 -15.10 17.16
CA LEU A 25 -13.25 -15.27 16.26
C LEU A 25 -12.20 -16.25 16.79
N LYS A 26 -12.12 -16.46 18.11
CA LYS A 26 -11.24 -17.47 18.72
C LYS A 26 -11.86 -18.85 18.81
N ALA A 27 -13.18 -18.96 18.82
CA ALA A 27 -13.91 -20.22 19.02
C ALA A 27 -13.37 -21.32 18.09
N ALA A 28 -12.93 -22.42 18.68
CA ALA A 28 -12.22 -23.49 17.95
C ALA A 28 -13.20 -24.41 17.21
N SER A 29 -14.47 -24.41 17.61
CA SER A 29 -15.50 -25.29 17.06
C SER A 29 -16.73 -24.50 16.60
N ASP A 30 -17.43 -25.05 15.61
CA ASP A 30 -18.70 -24.50 15.15
C ASP A 30 -19.78 -24.56 16.25
N CYS A 31 -19.70 -25.56 17.13
CA CYS A 31 -20.60 -25.68 18.28
C CYS A 31 -20.47 -24.48 19.24
N GLU A 32 -19.23 -24.07 19.52
CA GLU A 32 -18.93 -22.90 20.35
C GLU A 32 -19.35 -21.59 19.68
N ARG A 33 -19.08 -21.44 18.37
CA ARG A 33 -19.55 -20.29 17.59
C ARG A 33 -21.07 -20.17 17.62
N GLN A 34 -21.79 -21.28 17.42
CA GLN A 34 -23.25 -21.30 17.50
C GLN A 34 -23.76 -20.96 18.90
N ALA A 35 -23.09 -21.39 19.96
CA ALA A 35 -23.46 -21.03 21.33
C ALA A 35 -23.35 -19.51 21.56
N ILE A 36 -22.27 -18.88 21.06
CA ILE A 36 -22.05 -17.43 21.14
C ILE A 36 -23.08 -16.67 20.29
N THR A 37 -23.32 -17.11 19.06
CA THR A 37 -24.35 -16.53 18.17
C THR A 37 -25.74 -16.58 18.80
N ARG A 38 -26.12 -17.69 19.46
CA ARG A 38 -27.41 -17.80 20.15
C ARG A 38 -27.49 -16.88 21.38
N ALA A 39 -26.40 -16.76 22.14
CA ALA A 39 -26.34 -15.88 23.30
C ALA A 39 -26.44 -14.39 22.93
N HIS A 40 -26.00 -14.02 21.72
CA HIS A 40 -25.99 -12.64 21.21
C HIS A 40 -26.71 -12.50 19.86
N ALA A 41 -27.87 -13.15 19.73
CA ALA A 41 -28.66 -13.21 18.49
C ALA A 41 -28.86 -11.88 17.73
N PRO A 42 -29.16 -10.73 18.37
CA PRO A 42 -29.37 -9.48 17.63
C PRO A 42 -28.10 -8.94 16.94
N MET A 43 -26.92 -9.34 17.41
CA MET A 43 -25.62 -8.88 16.89
C MET A 43 -25.11 -9.77 15.74
N PHE A 44 -25.47 -11.04 15.75
CA PHE A 44 -25.02 -12.04 14.77
C PHE A 44 -26.10 -12.35 13.75
N GLN A 45 -26.33 -11.40 12.83
CA GLN A 45 -27.16 -11.64 11.65
C GLN A 45 -26.36 -12.39 10.58
N GLU A 46 -27.03 -13.13 9.69
CA GLU A 46 -26.37 -13.96 8.66
C GLU A 46 -25.29 -13.23 7.84
N PRO A 47 -25.49 -11.97 7.39
CA PRO A 47 -24.44 -11.24 6.68
C PRO A 47 -23.21 -10.95 7.55
N ILE A 48 -23.42 -10.67 8.84
CA ILE A 48 -22.35 -10.39 9.82
C ILE A 48 -21.59 -11.69 10.13
N ILE A 49 -22.28 -12.80 10.29
CA ILE A 49 -21.68 -14.12 10.50
C ILE A 49 -20.79 -14.50 9.30
N THR A 50 -21.31 -14.34 8.08
CA THR A 50 -20.56 -14.60 6.85
C THR A 50 -19.31 -13.73 6.77
N ALA A 51 -19.46 -12.41 6.97
CA ALA A 51 -18.35 -11.47 6.96
C ALA A 51 -17.30 -11.77 8.03
N LEU A 52 -17.70 -12.17 9.25
CA LEU A 52 -16.78 -12.55 10.32
C LEU A 52 -16.02 -13.86 9.99
N ASN A 53 -16.67 -14.82 9.34
CA ASN A 53 -16.02 -16.05 8.90
C ASN A 53 -15.00 -15.77 7.78
N ASP A 54 -15.34 -14.91 6.83
CA ASP A 54 -14.43 -14.49 5.77
C ASP A 54 -13.26 -13.67 6.32
N ALA A 55 -13.52 -12.73 7.25
CA ALA A 55 -12.50 -11.98 7.95
C ALA A 55 -11.55 -12.91 8.72
N ARG A 56 -12.07 -13.93 9.42
CA ARG A 56 -11.23 -14.93 10.10
C ARG A 56 -10.36 -15.72 9.12
N ARG A 57 -10.90 -16.07 7.96
CA ARG A 57 -10.15 -16.78 6.91
C ARG A 57 -9.01 -15.92 6.37
N GLN A 58 -9.31 -14.66 6.00
CA GLN A 58 -8.32 -13.70 5.53
C GLN A 58 -7.25 -13.45 6.59
N PHE A 59 -7.67 -13.26 7.84
CA PHE A 59 -6.76 -13.04 8.96
C PHE A 59 -5.77 -14.21 9.17
N ASN A 60 -6.26 -15.45 9.11
CA ASN A 60 -5.40 -16.63 9.22
C ASN A 60 -4.42 -16.74 8.04
N GLU A 61 -4.87 -16.38 6.83
CA GLU A 61 -4.04 -16.40 5.64
C GLU A 61 -2.93 -15.35 5.72
N THR A 62 -3.27 -14.12 6.09
CA THR A 62 -2.28 -13.06 6.31
C THR A 62 -1.29 -13.43 7.42
N LEU A 63 -1.75 -14.01 8.54
CA LEU A 63 -0.83 -14.48 9.59
C LEU A 63 0.10 -15.60 9.08
N ARG A 64 -0.38 -16.46 8.19
CA ARG A 64 0.46 -17.50 7.57
C ARG A 64 1.54 -16.86 6.70
N GLU A 65 1.18 -15.91 5.85
CA GLU A 65 2.10 -15.16 4.98
C GLU A 65 3.13 -14.37 5.78
N VAL A 66 2.71 -13.66 6.84
CA VAL A 66 3.63 -12.90 7.71
C VAL A 66 4.63 -13.83 8.39
N ARG A 67 4.19 -14.98 8.91
CA ARG A 67 5.10 -15.99 9.49
C ARG A 67 6.08 -16.54 8.45
N GLU A 68 5.63 -16.75 7.22
CA GLU A 68 6.46 -17.21 6.12
C GLU A 68 7.52 -16.16 5.73
N ALA A 69 7.12 -14.89 5.62
CA ALA A 69 8.01 -13.77 5.38
C ALA A 69 9.07 -13.62 6.48
N CYS A 70 8.67 -13.70 7.76
CA CYS A 70 9.60 -13.66 8.88
C CYS A 70 10.62 -14.80 8.80
N ARG A 71 10.17 -16.03 8.50
CA ARG A 71 11.08 -17.18 8.30
C ARG A 71 12.07 -16.97 7.16
N MET A 72 11.64 -16.37 6.05
CA MET A 72 12.52 -16.06 4.92
C MET A 72 13.57 -15.02 5.30
N ILE A 73 13.17 -13.97 6.04
CA ILE A 73 14.10 -12.95 6.55
C ILE A 73 15.13 -13.60 7.47
N ASP A 74 14.68 -14.41 8.44
CA ASP A 74 15.58 -15.09 9.38
C ASP A 74 16.58 -16.01 8.65
N ALA A 75 16.13 -16.71 7.60
CA ALA A 75 16.98 -17.58 6.79
C ALA A 75 18.03 -16.81 5.99
N VAL A 76 17.68 -15.64 5.45
CA VAL A 76 18.60 -14.76 4.70
C VAL A 76 19.57 -14.06 5.66
N SER A 77 19.09 -13.55 6.79
CA SER A 77 19.89 -12.92 7.84
C SER A 77 20.93 -13.88 8.43
N GLY A 78 20.59 -15.17 8.60
CA GLY A 78 21.54 -16.20 9.04
C GLY A 78 22.60 -16.57 7.99
N SER A 79 22.36 -16.25 6.71
CA SER A 79 23.28 -16.53 5.60
C SER A 79 24.23 -15.35 5.32
N LEU A 80 23.82 -14.12 5.65
CA LEU A 80 24.64 -12.91 5.53
C LEU A 80 25.53 -12.70 6.77
N GLU A 81 26.71 -13.29 6.82
CA GLU A 81 27.75 -12.96 7.81
C GLU A 81 28.47 -11.62 7.55
N TYR A 82 27.95 -10.76 6.67
CA TYR A 82 28.73 -9.67 6.08
C TYR A 82 28.86 -8.39 6.91
N THR A 83 28.09 -8.22 8.00
CA THR A 83 28.06 -6.95 8.76
C THR A 83 28.41 -7.06 10.24
N GLY A 84 28.69 -8.26 10.78
CA GLY A 84 29.05 -8.44 12.19
C GLY A 84 27.95 -8.06 13.21
N THR A 85 26.76 -7.68 12.73
CA THR A 85 25.57 -7.42 13.55
C THR A 85 24.42 -8.29 13.03
N PRO A 86 23.83 -9.17 13.85
CA PRO A 86 22.68 -9.96 13.44
C PRO A 86 21.49 -9.06 13.14
N ILE A 87 20.95 -9.16 11.94
CA ILE A 87 19.71 -8.48 11.53
C ILE A 87 18.55 -9.39 11.93
N GLU A 88 18.13 -9.28 13.19
CA GLU A 88 16.92 -9.92 13.71
C GLU A 88 15.79 -8.88 13.79
N LEU A 89 14.55 -9.29 13.52
CA LEU A 89 13.37 -8.48 13.85
C LEU A 89 13.40 -8.14 15.34
N GLN A 90 13.16 -6.87 15.70
CA GLN A 90 13.21 -6.50 17.11
C GLN A 90 12.13 -7.28 17.87
N PRO A 91 12.39 -7.76 19.10
CA PRO A 91 11.42 -8.54 19.88
C PRO A 91 10.05 -7.85 20.06
N GLY A 92 10.02 -6.51 20.01
CA GLY A 92 8.79 -5.72 20.02
C GLY A 92 7.98 -5.80 18.73
N GLU A 93 8.64 -5.85 17.57
CA GLU A 93 8.00 -5.92 16.24
C GLU A 93 7.40 -7.31 16.01
N THR A 94 8.15 -8.35 16.37
CA THR A 94 7.71 -9.75 16.29
C THR A 94 6.46 -9.98 17.15
N LYS A 95 6.40 -9.38 18.34
CA LYS A 95 5.23 -9.46 19.22
C LYS A 95 4.03 -8.73 18.63
N LEU A 96 4.21 -7.56 18.01
CA LEU A 96 3.11 -6.82 17.42
C LEU A 96 2.54 -7.50 16.16
N LEU A 97 3.39 -8.14 15.37
CA LEU A 97 3.03 -8.78 14.11
C LEU A 97 2.46 -10.19 14.27
N LEU A 98 2.82 -10.89 15.35
CA LEU A 98 2.45 -12.31 15.56
C LEU A 98 1.51 -12.55 16.74
N ASP A 99 1.23 -11.55 17.57
CA ASP A 99 0.28 -11.70 18.68
C ASP A 99 -1.17 -11.62 18.20
N GLU A 100 -1.72 -12.80 17.94
CA GLU A 100 -3.11 -13.04 17.53
C GLU A 100 -4.12 -12.32 18.43
N ASP A 101 -3.87 -12.28 19.74
CA ASP A 101 -4.79 -11.70 20.71
C ASP A 101 -4.90 -10.19 20.57
N THR A 102 -3.77 -9.54 20.35
CA THR A 102 -3.70 -8.09 20.15
C THR A 102 -4.33 -7.69 18.82
N LEU A 103 -4.09 -8.46 17.77
CA LEU A 103 -4.64 -8.22 16.45
C LEU A 103 -6.16 -8.43 16.40
N LEU A 104 -6.67 -9.53 16.96
CA LEU A 104 -8.11 -9.81 17.02
C LEU A 104 -8.85 -8.75 17.87
N ARG A 105 -8.24 -8.30 18.97
CA ARG A 105 -8.82 -7.24 19.80
C ARG A 105 -8.87 -5.90 19.07
N SER A 106 -7.80 -5.55 18.34
CA SER A 106 -7.78 -4.36 17.49
C SER A 106 -8.89 -4.40 16.43
N PHE A 107 -9.01 -5.52 15.71
CA PHE A 107 -10.08 -5.74 14.73
C PHE A 107 -11.48 -5.61 15.36
N ALA A 108 -11.72 -6.26 16.50
CA ALA A 108 -13.01 -6.22 17.18
C ALA A 108 -13.38 -4.80 17.66
N ASN A 109 -12.40 -4.03 18.14
CA ASN A 109 -12.59 -2.63 18.51
C ASN A 109 -12.95 -1.77 17.30
N SER A 110 -12.25 -1.93 16.17
CA SER A 110 -12.56 -1.23 14.93
C SER A 110 -13.95 -1.58 14.40
N LEU A 111 -14.32 -2.87 14.41
CA LEU A 111 -15.64 -3.33 14.00
C LEU A 111 -16.74 -2.74 14.89
N THR A 112 -16.54 -2.72 16.19
CA THR A 112 -17.50 -2.12 17.15
C THR A 112 -17.68 -0.64 16.85
N THR A 113 -16.59 0.09 16.60
CA THR A 113 -16.63 1.51 16.25
C THR A 113 -17.42 1.76 14.96
N LEU A 114 -17.26 0.89 13.95
CA LEU A 114 -17.99 0.98 12.68
C LEU A 114 -19.49 0.68 12.84
N LEU A 115 -19.83 -0.32 13.65
CA LEU A 115 -21.22 -0.66 13.96
C LEU A 115 -21.92 0.47 14.73
N GLU A 116 -21.25 1.04 15.74
CA GLU A 116 -21.76 2.21 16.46
C GLU A 116 -21.93 3.44 15.56
N ALA A 117 -21.01 3.65 14.61
CA ALA A 117 -21.12 4.74 13.64
C ALA A 117 -22.31 4.55 12.69
N ARG A 118 -22.61 3.30 12.30
CA ARG A 118 -23.80 2.95 11.51
C ARG A 118 -25.08 3.25 12.29
N ASP A 119 -25.17 2.82 13.54
CA ASP A 119 -26.36 3.01 14.37
C ASP A 119 -26.64 4.49 14.65
N LYS A 120 -25.58 5.29 14.84
CA LYS A 120 -25.68 6.75 15.01
C LYS A 120 -26.07 7.50 13.73
N LYS A 121 -25.87 6.91 12.55
CA LYS A 121 -26.16 7.55 11.25
C LYS A 121 -27.62 7.38 10.82
N GLY A 122 -28.37 6.49 11.47
CA GLY A 122 -29.79 6.23 11.20
C GLY A 122 -30.04 5.59 9.83
N ASP A 123 -31.03 4.70 9.77
CA ASP A 123 -31.49 4.07 8.52
C ASP A 123 -31.89 5.12 7.48
N ALA A 124 -31.05 5.31 6.46
CA ALA A 124 -31.44 5.87 5.19
C ALA A 124 -31.21 4.78 4.12
N PRO A 125 -32.27 4.32 3.42
CA PRO A 125 -32.11 3.32 2.37
C PRO A 125 -31.32 3.91 1.18
N PRO A 126 -30.61 3.08 0.39
CA PRO A 126 -29.88 3.57 -0.77
C PRO A 126 -30.87 3.86 -1.90
N SER A 127 -31.23 5.13 -2.10
CA SER A 127 -31.86 5.57 -3.35
C SER A 127 -30.75 5.98 -4.33
N ALA A 128 -30.67 5.23 -5.42
CA ALA A 128 -29.84 5.56 -6.57
C ALA A 128 -30.30 6.85 -7.27
N ALA A 129 -29.36 7.44 -8.01
CA ALA A 129 -29.48 8.46 -9.06
C ALA A 129 -29.40 9.96 -8.66
N ALA A 130 -28.20 10.50 -8.88
CA ALA A 130 -27.87 11.70 -9.65
C ALA A 130 -28.64 13.02 -9.41
N ALA A 131 -27.92 14.07 -9.00
CA ALA A 131 -27.82 15.33 -9.73
C ALA A 131 -26.76 16.27 -9.15
N VAL A 132 -26.22 17.10 -10.03
CA VAL A 132 -25.04 17.95 -9.94
C VAL A 132 -25.37 19.35 -9.36
N GLY A 133 -24.53 19.83 -8.43
CA GLY A 133 -24.10 21.23 -8.28
C GLY A 133 -25.00 22.24 -7.52
N PRO A 134 -24.55 23.50 -7.36
CA PRO A 134 -23.59 23.92 -6.32
C PRO A 134 -24.09 25.13 -5.48
N SER A 135 -23.45 25.41 -4.32
CA SER A 135 -23.12 26.76 -3.76
C SER A 135 -22.97 26.77 -2.22
N THR A 136 -21.87 27.34 -1.74
CA THR A 136 -21.47 27.68 -0.35
C THR A 136 -22.14 29.00 0.13
N PRO A 137 -21.91 29.60 1.33
CA PRO A 137 -20.95 29.29 2.42
C PRO A 137 -21.46 29.42 3.89
N SER A 138 -20.52 29.14 4.82
CA SER A 138 -20.46 29.55 6.24
C SER A 138 -21.27 28.81 7.29
N SER A 139 -20.58 27.96 8.05
CA SER A 139 -20.64 28.03 9.51
C SER A 139 -19.35 27.48 10.12
N SER A 140 -18.74 28.32 10.95
CA SER A 140 -17.56 28.03 11.77
C SER A 140 -17.93 26.99 12.83
N CYS A 141 -17.50 25.75 12.62
CA CYS A 141 -17.29 24.78 13.68
C CYS A 141 -15.89 24.21 13.47
N ALA A 142 -14.95 24.59 14.31
CA ALA A 142 -13.66 23.91 14.40
C ALA A 142 -13.91 22.42 14.68
N PRO A 143 -13.44 21.48 13.84
CA PRO A 143 -13.57 20.08 14.16
C PRO A 143 -12.44 19.71 15.13
N VAL A 144 -12.87 19.27 16.31
CA VAL A 144 -12.11 18.36 17.17
C VAL A 144 -11.51 17.27 16.27
N ALA A 145 -10.19 17.08 16.38
CA ALA A 145 -9.41 16.24 15.50
C ALA A 145 -9.92 14.78 15.49
N SER A 146 -10.76 14.46 14.51
CA SER A 146 -10.83 13.11 13.95
C SER A 146 -9.44 12.75 13.41
N PRO A 147 -9.00 11.50 13.47
CA PRO A 147 -7.82 11.08 12.71
C PRO A 147 -8.08 11.45 11.26
N ALA A 148 -7.34 12.46 10.76
CA ALA A 148 -7.53 12.96 9.42
C ALA A 148 -7.36 11.77 8.48
N ALA A 149 -8.40 11.48 7.69
CA ALA A 149 -8.37 10.37 6.77
C ALA A 149 -7.07 10.43 5.96
N TRP A 150 -6.37 9.31 5.79
CA TRP A 150 -5.01 9.29 5.24
C TRP A 150 -4.92 10.01 3.88
N PHE A 151 -5.97 9.95 3.07
CA PHE A 151 -6.08 10.60 1.76
C PHE A 151 -6.20 12.14 1.82
N ALA A 152 -6.39 12.72 3.01
CA ALA A 152 -6.38 14.16 3.24
C ALA A 152 -5.01 14.68 3.68
N GLN A 153 -4.02 13.80 3.88
CA GLN A 153 -2.67 14.15 4.31
C GLN A 153 -1.71 14.12 3.11
N PRO A 154 -1.21 15.29 2.63
CA PRO A 154 -0.38 15.34 1.43
C PRO A 154 0.90 14.50 1.55
N ALA A 155 1.53 14.47 2.73
CA ALA A 155 2.75 13.68 2.95
C ALA A 155 2.53 12.18 2.70
N LEU A 156 1.47 11.60 3.27
CA LEU A 156 1.13 10.19 3.08
C LEU A 156 0.74 9.88 1.63
N VAL A 157 -0.03 10.78 1.00
CA VAL A 157 -0.44 10.61 -0.39
C VAL A 157 0.77 10.66 -1.32
N LEU A 158 1.66 11.62 -1.15
CA LEU A 158 2.89 11.71 -1.96
C LEU A 158 3.82 10.52 -1.73
N GLU A 159 3.90 9.99 -0.51
CA GLU A 159 4.66 8.77 -0.23
C GLU A 159 4.07 7.55 -0.95
N ILE A 160 2.74 7.41 -0.95
CA ILE A 160 2.05 6.35 -1.72
C ILE A 160 2.26 6.54 -3.23
N LEU A 161 2.08 7.75 -3.73
CA LEU A 161 2.30 8.08 -5.14
C LEU A 161 3.75 7.84 -5.56
N SER A 162 4.69 7.91 -4.61
CA SER A 162 6.09 7.66 -4.93
C SER A 162 6.28 6.24 -5.44
N TYR A 163 5.43 5.25 -5.12
CA TYR A 163 5.59 3.90 -5.66
C TYR A 163 5.20 3.76 -7.15
N LEU A 164 4.60 4.80 -7.75
CA LEU A 164 4.22 4.81 -9.16
C LEU A 164 5.34 5.37 -10.04
N PRO A 165 5.43 4.94 -11.31
CA PRO A 165 6.28 5.58 -12.31
C PRO A 165 5.91 7.05 -12.50
N ALA A 166 6.91 7.90 -12.74
CA ALA A 166 6.71 9.33 -12.95
C ALA A 166 5.72 9.61 -14.10
N ASN A 167 5.75 8.80 -15.17
CA ASN A 167 4.82 8.93 -16.30
C ASN A 167 3.35 8.73 -15.88
N GLU A 168 3.07 7.68 -15.10
CA GLU A 168 1.71 7.41 -14.60
C GLU A 168 1.23 8.54 -13.67
N ILE A 169 2.14 9.15 -12.92
CA ILE A 169 1.81 10.29 -12.07
C ILE A 169 1.36 11.49 -12.92
N PHE A 170 2.10 11.82 -13.99
CA PHE A 170 1.77 12.93 -14.89
C PHE A 170 0.46 12.69 -15.66
N VAL A 171 0.22 11.47 -16.13
CA VAL A 171 -0.93 11.16 -16.99
C VAL A 171 -2.20 10.88 -16.17
N GLU A 172 -2.09 10.10 -15.09
CA GLU A 172 -3.24 9.61 -14.35
C GLU A 172 -3.40 10.29 -12.99
N ALA A 173 -2.38 10.22 -12.13
CA ALA A 173 -2.52 10.61 -10.72
C ALA A 173 -2.89 12.09 -10.54
N GLU A 174 -2.34 12.97 -11.37
CA GLU A 174 -2.68 14.40 -11.37
C GLU A 174 -4.15 14.69 -11.66
N ASN A 175 -4.79 13.82 -12.43
CA ASN A 175 -6.16 13.99 -12.89
C ASN A 175 -7.20 13.30 -11.99
N VAL A 176 -6.75 12.59 -10.94
CA VAL A 176 -7.64 11.89 -9.99
C VAL A 176 -8.53 12.86 -9.23
N CYS A 177 -7.94 13.90 -8.64
CA CYS A 177 -8.71 14.93 -7.93
C CYS A 177 -7.94 16.26 -7.80
N ARG A 178 -8.69 17.34 -7.55
CA ARG A 178 -8.11 18.70 -7.40
C ARG A 178 -7.11 18.82 -6.26
N SER A 179 -7.29 18.06 -5.16
CA SER A 179 -6.36 18.11 -4.03
C SER A 179 -5.00 17.55 -4.41
N TRP A 180 -4.97 16.41 -5.10
CA TRP A 180 -3.72 15.78 -5.56
C TRP A 180 -3.02 16.67 -6.56
N GLN A 181 -3.76 17.20 -7.53
CA GLN A 181 -3.23 18.19 -8.47
C GLN A 181 -2.62 19.39 -7.73
N ALA A 182 -3.33 19.98 -6.77
CA ALA A 182 -2.83 21.12 -6.02
C ALA A 182 -1.53 20.79 -5.26
N TRP A 183 -1.44 19.61 -4.62
CA TRP A 183 -0.23 19.20 -3.91
C TRP A 183 0.94 18.91 -4.83
N LEU A 184 0.70 18.22 -5.95
CA LEU A 184 1.74 17.89 -6.92
C LEU A 184 2.32 19.14 -7.60
N PHE A 185 1.49 20.17 -7.81
CA PHE A 185 1.90 21.43 -8.42
C PHE A 185 2.51 22.44 -7.44
N ASP A 186 2.31 22.30 -6.13
CA ASP A 186 2.87 23.22 -5.13
C ASP A 186 4.32 22.82 -4.77
N PRO A 187 5.34 23.63 -5.16
CA PRO A 187 6.74 23.32 -4.85
C PRO A 187 7.02 23.26 -3.34
N GLY A 188 6.24 23.95 -2.50
CA GLY A 188 6.37 23.88 -1.06
C GLY A 188 6.02 22.51 -0.48
N VAL A 189 5.22 21.72 -1.21
CA VAL A 189 4.70 20.42 -0.78
C VAL A 189 5.36 19.27 -1.54
N SER A 190 5.51 19.38 -2.87
CA SER A 190 5.93 18.28 -3.74
C SER A 190 7.41 18.25 -4.10
N ARG A 191 8.20 19.25 -3.70
CA ARG A 191 9.61 19.34 -4.10
C ARG A 191 10.41 18.06 -3.81
N PHE A 192 10.37 17.57 -2.57
CA PHE A 192 11.12 16.36 -2.19
C PHE A 192 10.58 15.09 -2.87
N PHE A 193 9.27 15.07 -3.13
CA PHE A 193 8.64 14.00 -3.89
C PHE A 193 9.22 13.93 -5.32
N TRP A 194 9.25 15.05 -6.04
CA TRP A 194 9.79 15.10 -7.40
C TRP A 194 11.31 14.82 -7.45
N VAL A 195 12.07 15.32 -6.48
CA VAL A 195 13.49 14.94 -6.31
C VAL A 195 13.64 13.43 -6.20
N GLY A 196 12.82 12.79 -5.34
CA GLY A 196 12.85 11.35 -5.14
C GLY A 196 12.49 10.56 -6.40
N CYS A 197 11.47 11.00 -7.15
CA CYS A 197 11.12 10.41 -8.44
C CYS A 197 12.30 10.46 -9.42
N VAL A 198 12.93 11.64 -9.58
CA VAL A 198 14.08 11.80 -10.48
C VAL A 198 15.27 10.95 -10.06
N GLN A 199 15.61 10.93 -8.77
CA GLN A 199 16.71 10.13 -8.25
C GLN A 199 16.54 8.63 -8.47
N ARG A 200 15.30 8.14 -8.32
CA ARG A 200 15.01 6.71 -8.45
C ARG A 200 14.91 6.27 -9.90
N GLU A 201 14.21 7.03 -10.74
CA GLU A 201 13.85 6.60 -12.09
C GLU A 201 14.82 7.10 -13.17
N PHE A 202 15.47 8.24 -12.95
CA PHE A 202 16.29 8.91 -13.96
C PHE A 202 17.71 9.26 -13.44
N PRO A 203 18.46 8.30 -12.86
CA PRO A 203 19.75 8.59 -12.24
C PRO A 203 20.80 9.07 -13.25
N GLN A 204 20.73 8.62 -14.52
CA GLN A 204 21.65 9.06 -15.57
C GLN A 204 21.38 10.53 -15.95
N GLN A 205 20.12 10.90 -16.16
CA GLN A 205 19.70 12.27 -16.47
C GLN A 205 20.05 13.19 -15.30
N LEU A 206 19.82 12.77 -14.06
CA LEU A 206 20.22 13.51 -12.87
C LEU A 206 21.74 13.73 -12.81
N ALA A 207 22.55 12.73 -13.16
CA ALA A 207 24.00 12.87 -13.18
C ALA A 207 24.46 13.89 -14.23
N VAL A 208 23.81 13.94 -15.40
CA VAL A 208 24.08 14.96 -16.43
C VAL A 208 23.69 16.34 -15.91
N LEU A 209 22.49 16.49 -15.34
CA LEU A 209 22.02 17.77 -14.77
C LEU A 209 22.94 18.29 -13.67
N LEU A 210 23.45 17.42 -12.80
CA LEU A 210 24.42 17.81 -11.76
C LEU A 210 25.75 18.28 -12.34
N GLN A 211 26.19 17.75 -13.47
CA GLN A 211 27.42 18.18 -14.14
C GLN A 211 27.25 19.52 -14.88
N THR A 212 26.04 19.82 -15.38
CA THR A 212 25.78 21.03 -16.16
C THR A 212 25.32 22.21 -15.31
N GLU A 213 24.39 21.99 -14.38
CA GLU A 213 23.73 23.05 -13.59
C GLU A 213 24.35 23.22 -12.18
N GLY A 214 25.01 22.19 -11.65
CA GLY A 214 25.70 22.26 -10.36
C GLY A 214 24.77 22.65 -9.20
N GLU A 215 25.13 23.69 -8.44
CA GLU A 215 24.39 24.13 -7.25
C GLU A 215 23.05 24.80 -7.57
N ASP A 216 22.89 25.36 -8.78
CA ASP A 216 21.66 26.04 -9.20
C ASP A 216 20.51 25.04 -9.42
N LEU A 217 20.84 23.77 -9.65
CA LEU A 217 19.87 22.68 -9.75
C LEU A 217 19.01 22.54 -8.48
N PHE A 218 19.58 22.86 -7.31
CA PHE A 218 18.85 22.84 -6.05
C PHE A 218 17.88 24.02 -5.90
N GLN A 219 17.83 24.96 -6.84
CA GLN A 219 16.81 26.02 -6.84
C GLN A 219 15.78 25.80 -7.96
N SER A 220 16.03 24.86 -8.87
CA SER A 220 15.14 24.55 -9.98
C SER A 220 13.80 23.96 -9.53
N ASP A 221 12.83 24.06 -10.45
CA ASP A 221 11.55 23.37 -10.34
C ASP A 221 11.70 21.88 -10.67
N TRP A 222 11.72 21.05 -9.64
CA TRP A 222 11.88 19.61 -9.75
C TRP A 222 10.73 18.92 -10.47
N ARG A 223 9.54 19.52 -10.49
CA ARG A 223 8.41 18.98 -11.26
C ARG A 223 8.68 19.08 -12.75
N SER A 224 9.10 20.26 -13.21
CA SER A 224 9.48 20.48 -14.60
C SER A 224 10.67 19.61 -15.02
N LEU A 225 11.67 19.44 -14.14
CA LEU A 225 12.79 18.52 -14.38
C LEU A 225 12.33 17.07 -14.52
N ALA A 226 11.46 16.60 -13.62
CA ALA A 226 10.90 15.25 -13.71
C ALA A 226 10.13 15.04 -15.02
N MET A 227 9.37 16.05 -15.46
CA MET A 227 8.66 16.02 -16.74
C MET A 227 9.61 15.92 -17.93
N LEU A 228 10.70 16.70 -17.94
CA LEU A 228 11.73 16.61 -18.97
C LEU A 228 12.37 15.22 -19.02
N CYS A 229 12.71 14.64 -17.87
CA CYS A 229 13.27 13.29 -17.81
C CYS A 229 12.33 12.22 -18.37
N VAL A 230 11.02 12.33 -18.11
CA VAL A 230 10.02 11.41 -18.66
C VAL A 230 9.95 11.52 -20.19
N VAL A 231 9.89 12.75 -20.72
CA VAL A 231 9.84 12.99 -22.17
C VAL A 231 11.10 12.48 -22.88
N ASP A 232 12.28 12.70 -22.29
CA ASP A 232 13.55 12.24 -22.85
C ASP A 232 13.64 10.69 -22.85
N ALA A 233 13.12 10.03 -21.80
CA ALA A 233 13.10 8.57 -21.71
C ALA A 233 12.18 7.92 -22.75
N GLU A 234 11.03 8.53 -23.08
CA GLU A 234 10.14 8.06 -24.14
C GLU A 234 10.78 8.22 -25.54
N GLY A 235 11.61 9.24 -25.74
CA GLY A 235 12.29 9.52 -27.01
C GLY A 235 13.46 8.58 -27.36
N GLU A 236 14.03 7.87 -26.39
CA GLU A 236 15.09 6.86 -26.62
C GLU A 236 14.54 5.46 -26.96
N GLY A 237 13.30 5.16 -26.57
CA GLY A 237 12.66 3.86 -26.81
C GLY A 237 12.35 3.56 -28.28
N ASP A 238 12.26 4.58 -29.13
CA ASP A 238 11.82 4.45 -30.54
C ASP A 238 12.99 4.35 -31.55
N LYS A 239 14.24 4.23 -31.07
CA LYS A 239 15.44 4.19 -31.93
C LYS A 239 16.03 2.79 -32.15
N THR A 240 15.34 1.72 -31.74
CA THR A 240 15.86 0.35 -31.82
C THR A 240 15.02 -0.61 -32.67
N GLU A 241 14.29 -0.12 -33.68
CA GLU A 241 13.69 -0.96 -34.75
C GLU A 241 13.76 -0.28 -36.13
N SER A 242 14.95 0.08 -36.60
CA SER A 242 15.17 0.37 -38.04
C SER A 242 16.65 0.33 -38.43
N ALA A 243 17.28 -0.84 -38.30
CA ALA A 243 18.61 -1.06 -38.87
C ALA A 243 18.81 -2.51 -39.33
N THR A 244 17.81 -3.14 -39.93
CA THR A 244 17.99 -4.40 -40.68
C THR A 244 16.98 -4.50 -41.83
N GLU A 245 17.32 -3.87 -42.97
CA GLU A 245 16.87 -4.09 -44.37
C GLU A 245 17.13 -2.76 -45.11
N ALA A 246 17.88 -2.62 -46.20
CA ALA A 246 18.33 -3.47 -47.29
C ALA A 246 19.75 -2.97 -47.70
N VAL A 247 20.63 -3.70 -48.39
CA VAL A 247 20.48 -4.31 -49.70
C VAL A 247 21.57 -5.37 -49.85
N ALA A 248 21.15 -6.60 -50.13
CA ALA A 248 21.98 -7.59 -50.79
C ALA A 248 21.74 -7.47 -52.31
N GLU A 249 22.76 -7.05 -53.06
CA GLU A 249 22.95 -7.51 -54.43
C GLU A 249 24.21 -8.37 -54.48
N GLN A 250 24.07 -9.49 -55.18
CA GLN A 250 24.83 -10.72 -55.04
C GLN A 250 25.90 -10.82 -56.17
N PRO A 251 26.59 -11.96 -56.37
CA PRO A 251 28.05 -12.04 -56.30
C PRO A 251 28.73 -12.30 -57.65
N THR A 252 30.05 -12.10 -57.75
CA THR A 252 30.92 -12.98 -58.55
C THR A 252 32.35 -12.92 -58.03
N SER A 253 32.85 -14.04 -57.50
CA SER A 253 34.27 -14.38 -57.50
C SER A 253 34.53 -15.20 -58.79
N PRO A 254 35.77 -15.26 -59.34
CA PRO A 254 36.84 -16.03 -58.69
C PRO A 254 38.29 -15.51 -58.89
N ILE A 255 39.12 -15.85 -57.88
CA ILE A 255 40.46 -16.47 -57.96
C ILE A 255 41.53 -15.81 -58.84
N LEU A 256 42.65 -15.36 -58.23
CA LEU A 256 43.99 -15.95 -58.48
C LEU A 256 45.07 -15.39 -57.53
N SER A 257 45.80 -16.32 -56.92
CA SER A 257 47.11 -16.14 -56.27
C SER A 257 48.14 -15.46 -57.16
N LEU A 258 49.04 -14.66 -56.57
CA LEU A 258 50.48 -14.60 -56.88
C LEU A 258 51.16 -13.80 -55.75
N VAL A 259 51.88 -14.42 -54.81
CA VAL A 259 53.33 -14.70 -54.84
C VAL A 259 54.21 -13.47 -55.09
N GLY A 260 55.11 -13.22 -54.12
CA GLY A 260 56.30 -12.36 -54.23
C GLY A 260 56.11 -11.02 -53.51
N GLY A 261 56.86 -10.64 -52.48
CA GLY A 261 58.26 -10.94 -52.17
C GLY A 261 59.08 -9.65 -52.32
N ARG A 262 59.82 -9.32 -51.24
CA ARG A 262 61.03 -8.48 -51.15
C ARG A 262 60.93 -6.94 -51.11
N LEU A 263 61.61 -6.46 -50.05
CA LEU A 263 62.59 -5.36 -49.97
C LEU A 263 62.08 -3.93 -50.20
N GLN A 264 62.08 -3.12 -49.14
CA GLN A 264 63.26 -2.39 -48.65
C GLN A 264 63.11 -2.07 -47.16
#